data_AF-A0A7S3STD3-F1
#
_entry.id   AF-A0A7S3STD3-F1
#
_cell.length_a   1.000
_cell.length_b   1.000
_cell.length_c   1.000
_cell.angle_alpha   90.00
_cell.angle_beta   90.00
_cell.angle_gamma   90.00
#
_symmetry.space_group_name_H-M   'P 1'
#
loop_
_entity.id
_entity.type
_entity.pdbx_description
1 polymer ?
#
loop_
_entity_poly.entity_id
_entity_poly.type
_entity_poly.pdbx_seq_one_letter_code
_entity_poly.pdbx_strand_id
1 'polypeptide(L)'
;GSREQVGFARAPIPERTWAALSTYYYNNRHAAQREDWDDLGTSMAFVNWWESQTRLIPMPLRWKERWHRELMPTVAAWAGDVQLQATAFYGMRVYADASWLIRHVDREDTHALSAIMNLDQSDDVEAWPLLIDSLDGETHSLTISPGEMLFYESARCLHGRPLPLKGSRFVNAFVHYRPKDDPHWHAVAGSYSGAAVRWAADHIAVRSEEAREMARRLAAHSGHAWLAGAAAASPSAAPTSSAGSLGGSLTWEAAVALD
;
A
#
# COMPACT_ATOMS: atom_id res chain seq x y z
N GLY A 1 19.56 -7.65 0.12
CA GLY A 1 19.69 -8.26 -1.21
C GLY A 1 19.73 -7.17 -2.25
N SER A 2 19.95 -7.53 -3.52
CA SER A 2 19.70 -6.59 -4.62
C SER A 2 18.19 -6.32 -4.73
N ARG A 3 17.78 -5.21 -5.37
CA ARG A 3 16.36 -4.91 -5.58
C ARG A 3 15.62 -6.08 -6.21
N GLU A 4 16.22 -6.70 -7.24
CA GLU A 4 15.62 -7.83 -7.97
C GLU A 4 15.32 -9.04 -7.07
N GLN A 5 16.01 -9.15 -5.93
CA GLN A 5 15.82 -10.25 -4.98
C GLN A 5 14.80 -9.90 -3.90
N VAL A 6 14.87 -8.69 -3.32
CA VAL A 6 14.07 -8.37 -2.12
C VAL A 6 12.93 -7.38 -2.37
N GLY A 7 13.01 -6.55 -3.40
CA GLY A 7 11.97 -5.57 -3.74
C GLY A 7 11.85 -4.38 -2.77
N PHE A 8 12.82 -4.19 -1.86
CA PHE A 8 12.87 -3.02 -0.97
C PHE A 8 14.30 -2.65 -0.60
N ALA A 9 14.49 -1.42 -0.13
CA ALA A 9 15.73 -0.97 0.48
C ALA A 9 15.48 0.13 1.52
N ARG A 10 16.41 0.27 2.48
CA ARG A 10 16.44 1.37 3.44
C ARG A 10 17.56 2.33 3.09
N ALA A 11 17.31 3.62 3.23
CA ALA A 11 18.30 4.68 3.05
C ALA A 11 18.00 5.87 3.96
N PRO A 12 18.99 6.72 4.28
CA PRO A 12 18.72 8.03 4.85
C PRO A 12 18.04 8.93 3.81
N ILE A 13 17.11 9.78 4.24
CA ILE A 13 16.56 10.85 3.40
C ILE A 13 17.71 11.79 2.98
N PRO A 14 17.81 12.23 1.71
CA PRO A 14 18.87 13.13 1.29
C PRO A 14 18.89 14.38 2.16
N GLU A 15 20.07 14.76 2.67
CA GLU A 15 20.22 15.76 3.76
C GLU A 15 19.44 17.06 3.50
N ARG A 16 19.56 17.62 2.29
CA ARG A 16 18.84 18.83 1.88
C ARG A 16 17.32 18.64 1.89
N THR A 17 16.85 17.49 1.42
CA THR A 17 15.43 17.15 1.39
C THR A 17 14.91 16.92 2.81
N TRP A 18 15.69 16.26 3.67
CA TRP A 18 15.38 16.05 5.07
C TRP A 18 15.21 17.36 5.82
N ALA A 19 16.17 18.28 5.69
CA ALA A 19 16.09 19.61 6.30
C ALA A 19 14.82 20.37 5.86
N ALA A 20 14.45 20.27 4.58
CA ALA A 20 13.25 20.92 4.06
C ALA A 20 11.95 20.28 4.57
N LEU A 21 11.84 18.95 4.54
CA LEU A 21 10.67 18.20 5.01
C LEU A 21 10.46 18.38 6.52
N SER A 22 11.51 18.22 7.32
CA SER A 22 11.46 18.43 8.77
C SER A 22 11.07 19.87 9.12
N THR A 23 11.68 20.87 8.50
CA THR A 23 11.32 22.29 8.70
C THR A 23 9.85 22.53 8.39
N TYR A 24 9.35 21.98 7.28
CA TYR A 24 7.94 22.10 6.94
C TYR A 24 7.04 21.44 7.98
N TYR A 25 7.36 20.23 8.42
CA TYR A 25 6.62 19.54 9.47
C TYR A 25 6.53 20.39 10.73
N TYR A 26 7.65 20.85 11.28
CA TYR A 26 7.66 21.61 12.54
C TYR A 26 6.90 22.93 12.44
N ASN A 27 6.98 23.60 11.28
CA ASN A 27 6.26 24.85 11.05
C ASN A 27 4.76 24.66 10.82
N ASN A 28 4.31 23.48 10.37
CA ASN A 28 2.92 23.27 9.92
C ASN A 28 2.18 22.17 10.70
N ARG A 29 2.80 21.49 11.68
CA ARG A 29 2.17 20.39 12.44
C ARG A 29 0.87 20.77 13.15
N HIS A 30 0.68 22.05 13.44
CA HIS A 30 -0.55 22.58 14.03
C HIS A 30 -1.73 22.57 13.05
N ALA A 31 -1.47 22.49 11.74
CA ALA A 31 -2.47 22.44 10.68
C ALA A 31 -2.89 21.00 10.32
N ALA A 32 -2.55 20.01 11.15
CA ALA A 32 -2.98 18.63 10.96
C ALA A 32 -4.52 18.55 11.04
N GLN A 33 -5.14 18.07 9.97
CA GLN A 33 -6.59 17.87 9.86
C GLN A 33 -6.90 16.38 9.92
N ARG A 34 -8.11 16.00 10.33
CA ARG A 34 -8.54 14.61 10.21
C ARG A 34 -8.44 14.18 8.76
N GLU A 35 -7.88 13.01 8.52
CA GLU A 35 -7.87 12.43 7.18
C GLU A 35 -9.30 11.92 6.91
N ASP A 36 -10.09 12.69 6.16
CA ASP A 36 -11.45 12.29 5.81
C ASP A 36 -11.40 11.20 4.73
N TRP A 37 -11.71 9.97 5.13
CA TRP A 37 -11.82 8.81 4.25
C TRP A 37 -13.25 8.60 3.70
N ASP A 38 -14.23 9.32 4.24
CA ASP A 38 -15.65 9.22 3.87
C ASP A 38 -15.97 9.88 2.52
N ASP A 39 -15.31 11.01 2.19
CA ASP A 39 -15.60 11.80 0.97
C ASP A 39 -14.98 11.20 -0.31
N LEU A 40 -14.10 10.21 -0.20
CA LEU A 40 -13.47 9.56 -1.35
C LEU A 40 -14.30 8.41 -1.93
N GLY A 41 -15.48 8.11 -1.37
CA GLY A 41 -16.31 6.95 -1.75
C GLY A 41 -15.61 5.59 -1.53
N THR A 42 -14.38 5.62 -1.02
CA THR A 42 -13.55 4.50 -0.66
C THR A 42 -13.56 4.40 0.85
N SER A 43 -14.58 3.73 1.39
CA SER A 43 -14.53 3.05 2.68
C SER A 43 -13.47 1.93 2.63
N MET A 44 -12.23 2.32 2.34
CA MET A 44 -11.08 1.45 2.20
C MET A 44 -10.51 1.24 3.59
N ALA A 45 -10.73 0.04 4.11
CA ALA A 45 -10.25 -0.41 5.42
C ALA A 45 -8.72 -0.65 5.44
N PHE A 46 -7.95 0.22 4.78
CA PHE A 46 -6.49 0.12 4.79
C PHE A 46 -5.93 0.54 6.13
N VAL A 47 -6.40 1.67 6.68
CA VAL A 47 -6.08 2.12 8.04
C VAL A 47 -7.31 2.02 8.94
N ASN A 48 -7.12 1.81 10.24
CA ASN A 48 -8.20 1.74 11.22
C ASN A 48 -8.73 3.10 11.68
N TRP A 49 -8.99 4.00 10.72
CA TRP A 49 -9.38 5.38 10.99
C TRP A 49 -10.65 5.52 11.83
N TRP A 50 -11.52 4.49 11.83
CA TRP A 50 -12.74 4.41 12.66
C TRP A 50 -12.46 4.18 14.16
N GLU A 51 -11.28 3.69 14.50
CA GLU A 51 -10.84 3.41 15.87
C GLU A 51 -9.72 4.35 16.31
N SER A 52 -8.69 4.51 15.48
CA SER A 52 -7.57 5.43 15.69
C SER A 52 -7.50 6.41 14.53
N GLN A 53 -7.94 7.65 14.76
CA GLN A 53 -8.02 8.66 13.72
C GLN A 53 -6.62 9.06 13.23
N THR A 54 -6.37 8.85 11.94
CA THR A 54 -5.22 9.44 11.26
C THR A 54 -5.49 10.90 10.93
N ARG A 55 -4.43 11.70 10.95
CA ARG A 55 -4.47 13.10 10.53
C ARG A 55 -3.52 13.31 9.37
N LEU A 56 -3.81 14.29 8.52
CA LEU A 56 -2.95 14.70 7.43
C LEU A 56 -2.58 16.17 7.61
N ILE A 57 -1.28 16.47 7.54
CA ILE A 57 -0.80 17.84 7.39
C ILE A 57 -0.79 18.14 5.88
N PRO A 58 -1.64 19.07 5.40
CA PRO A 58 -1.73 19.37 3.99
C PRO A 58 -0.44 20.02 3.48
N MET A 59 -0.18 19.83 2.20
CA MET A 59 1.01 20.32 1.54
C MET A 59 0.65 20.99 0.21
N PRO A 60 1.00 22.27 0.00
CA PRO A 60 0.82 22.95 -1.27
C PRO A 60 1.47 22.19 -2.43
N LEU A 61 0.83 22.23 -3.61
CA LEU A 61 1.28 21.51 -4.81
C LEU A 61 2.76 21.80 -5.15
N ARG A 62 3.19 23.07 -5.08
CA ARG A 62 4.59 23.46 -5.33
C ARG A 62 5.61 22.70 -4.48
N TRP A 63 5.26 22.36 -3.24
CA TRP A 63 6.14 21.62 -2.34
C TRP A 63 6.14 20.13 -2.68
N LYS A 64 4.96 19.58 -2.99
CA LYS A 64 4.81 18.20 -3.48
C LYS A 64 5.66 17.98 -4.74
N GLU A 65 5.55 18.86 -5.74
CA GLU A 65 6.30 18.80 -6.99
C GLU A 65 7.81 18.91 -6.78
N ARG A 66 8.23 19.86 -5.93
CA ARG A 66 9.63 20.07 -5.61
C ARG A 66 10.25 18.84 -4.95
N TRP A 67 9.63 18.32 -3.90
CA TRP A 67 10.17 17.19 -3.15
C TRP A 67 10.07 15.87 -3.91
N HIS A 68 9.05 15.70 -4.76
CA HIS A 68 9.05 14.62 -5.76
C HIS A 68 10.32 14.65 -6.61
N ARG A 69 10.65 15.82 -7.18
CA ARG A 69 11.84 15.97 -8.02
C ARG A 69 13.15 15.74 -7.26
N GLU A 70 13.21 16.16 -5.99
CA GLU A 70 14.40 15.96 -5.16
C GLU A 70 14.58 14.49 -4.74
N LEU A 71 13.51 13.71 -4.55
CA LEU A 71 13.55 12.31 -4.14
C LEU A 71 13.66 11.32 -5.32
N MET A 72 13.10 11.68 -6.47
CA MET A 72 13.02 10.81 -7.65
C MET A 72 14.36 10.21 -8.08
N PRO A 73 15.49 10.94 -8.11
CA PRO A 73 16.78 10.37 -8.51
C PRO A 73 17.21 9.21 -7.61
N THR A 74 16.94 9.28 -6.30
CA THR A 74 17.30 8.21 -5.37
C THR A 74 16.43 6.96 -5.61
N VAL A 75 15.14 7.14 -5.87
CA VAL A 75 14.22 6.03 -6.18
C VAL A 75 14.57 5.42 -7.54
N ALA A 76 14.86 6.24 -8.55
CA ALA A 76 15.26 5.81 -9.90
C ALA A 76 16.56 5.01 -9.86
N ALA A 77 17.58 5.50 -9.15
CA ALA A 77 18.86 4.80 -9.00
C ALA A 77 18.68 3.45 -8.30
N TRP A 78 17.90 3.41 -7.21
CA TRP A 78 17.56 2.15 -6.54
C TRP A 78 16.80 1.19 -7.47
N ALA A 79 15.90 1.72 -8.31
CA ALA A 79 15.11 0.96 -9.28
C ALA A 79 15.91 0.42 -10.49
N GLY A 80 17.23 0.65 -10.55
CA GLY A 80 18.07 0.25 -11.69
C GLY A 80 18.12 1.31 -12.79
N ASP A 81 18.17 2.59 -12.41
CA ASP A 81 18.26 3.75 -13.30
C ASP A 81 17.09 3.90 -14.28
N VAL A 82 15.88 3.51 -13.83
CA VAL A 82 14.64 3.61 -14.62
C VAL A 82 14.13 5.05 -14.65
N GLN A 83 13.59 5.48 -15.80
CA GLN A 83 12.90 6.76 -15.88
C GLN A 83 11.55 6.72 -15.18
N LEU A 84 11.38 7.59 -14.17
CA LEU A 84 10.17 7.64 -13.36
C LEU A 84 9.29 8.85 -13.67
N GLN A 85 7.99 8.65 -13.55
CA GLN A 85 6.98 9.69 -13.45
C GLN A 85 6.49 9.77 -12.01
N ALA A 86 6.46 10.98 -11.44
CA ALA A 86 5.80 11.25 -10.18
C ALA A 86 4.28 11.14 -10.34
N THR A 87 3.63 10.41 -9.44
CA THR A 87 2.19 10.12 -9.55
C THR A 87 1.40 10.64 -8.35
N ALA A 88 1.90 10.44 -7.12
CA ALA A 88 1.22 10.88 -5.92
C ALA A 88 2.18 11.31 -4.81
N PHE A 89 1.80 12.39 -4.12
CA PHE A 89 2.34 12.80 -2.82
C PHE A 89 1.17 13.37 -2.03
N TYR A 90 0.71 12.62 -1.04
CA TYR A 90 -0.49 12.98 -0.29
C TYR A 90 -0.27 14.14 0.68
N GLY A 91 0.79 14.06 1.48
CA GLY A 91 1.10 15.01 2.56
C GLY A 91 1.92 14.32 3.64
N MET A 92 1.86 14.84 4.87
CA MET A 92 2.47 14.19 6.03
C MET A 92 1.37 13.60 6.90
N ARG A 93 1.27 12.28 6.95
CA ARG A 93 0.29 11.58 7.75
C ARG A 93 0.81 11.42 9.17
N VAL A 94 -0.05 11.72 10.13
CA VAL A 94 0.17 11.58 11.57
C VAL A 94 -0.69 10.42 12.05
N TYR A 95 -0.04 9.37 12.52
CA TYR A 95 -0.66 8.23 13.18
C TYR A 95 -0.71 8.48 14.69
N ALA A 96 -1.82 8.10 15.30
CA ALA A 96 -2.05 8.15 16.73
C ALA A 96 -1.91 6.75 17.35
N ASP A 97 -1.89 6.66 18.68
CA ASP A 97 -1.86 5.39 19.38
C ASP A 97 -2.95 4.43 18.87
N ALA A 98 -2.64 3.13 18.86
CA ALA A 98 -3.45 2.06 18.29
C ALA A 98 -3.69 2.11 16.77
N SER A 99 -3.06 3.03 16.02
CA SER A 99 -3.11 3.02 14.56
C SER A 99 -2.51 1.73 13.98
N TRP A 100 -3.17 1.13 12.99
CA TRP A 100 -2.66 0.00 12.21
C TRP A 100 -3.02 0.13 10.72
N LEU A 101 -2.31 -0.61 9.88
CA LEU A 101 -2.49 -0.64 8.43
C LEU A 101 -2.54 -2.10 7.94
N ILE A 102 -3.64 -2.49 7.29
CA ILE A 102 -3.79 -3.82 6.70
C ILE A 102 -2.69 -4.04 5.66
N ARG A 103 -2.33 -5.30 5.46
CA ARG A 103 -1.41 -5.68 4.39
C ARG A 103 -2.09 -5.53 3.03
N HIS A 104 -1.43 -4.87 2.08
CA HIS A 104 -1.91 -4.65 0.73
C HIS A 104 -0.74 -4.51 -0.26
N VAL A 105 -1.08 -4.49 -1.54
CA VAL A 105 -0.23 -3.94 -2.61
C VAL A 105 -0.88 -2.66 -3.10
N ASP A 106 -0.06 -1.72 -3.56
CA ASP A 106 -0.55 -0.46 -4.10
C ASP A 106 -1.05 -0.61 -5.55
N ARG A 107 -1.74 0.43 -6.03
CA ARG A 107 -2.31 0.51 -7.39
C ARG A 107 -1.21 0.39 -8.46
N GLU A 108 -1.27 -0.65 -9.27
CA GLU A 108 -0.27 -0.96 -10.30
C GLU A 108 0.01 0.20 -11.27
N ASP A 109 -1.03 0.89 -11.75
CA ASP A 109 -0.91 1.94 -12.77
C ASP A 109 -0.24 3.25 -12.30
N THR A 110 -0.22 3.48 -10.99
CA THR A 110 0.17 4.78 -10.41
C THR A 110 1.18 4.65 -9.27
N HIS A 111 1.24 3.52 -8.58
CA HIS A 111 2.03 3.33 -7.36
C HIS A 111 2.91 2.09 -7.50
N ALA A 112 3.63 1.98 -8.63
CA ALA A 112 4.52 0.86 -8.87
C ALA A 112 5.71 0.85 -7.90
N LEU A 113 6.28 2.03 -7.66
CA LEU A 113 7.40 2.27 -6.74
C LEU A 113 7.03 3.31 -5.71
N SER A 114 7.35 3.06 -4.45
CA SER A 114 7.01 3.97 -3.36
C SER A 114 8.18 4.19 -2.42
N ALA A 115 8.15 5.34 -1.75
CA ALA A 115 9.00 5.60 -0.59
C ALA A 115 8.17 6.06 0.61
N ILE A 116 8.39 5.42 1.76
CA ILE A 116 7.91 5.89 3.07
C ILE A 116 9.07 6.58 3.77
N MET A 117 8.86 7.82 4.21
CA MET A 117 9.82 8.61 4.97
C MET A 117 9.28 8.84 6.37
N ASN A 118 10.06 8.50 7.41
CA ASN A 118 9.72 8.86 8.78
C ASN A 118 10.21 10.28 9.04
N LEU A 119 9.27 11.16 9.39
CA LEU A 119 9.53 12.59 9.60
C LEU A 119 9.63 12.99 11.06
N ASP A 120 8.97 12.26 11.94
CA ASP A 120 8.93 12.54 13.37
C ASP A 120 8.25 11.37 14.09
N GLN A 121 8.65 11.10 15.32
CA GLN A 121 7.94 10.20 16.21
C GLN A 121 8.13 10.66 17.66
N SER A 122 7.17 10.39 18.54
CA SER A 122 7.34 10.67 19.97
C SER A 122 8.34 9.70 20.63
N ASP A 123 8.95 10.12 21.73
CA ASP A 123 9.92 9.31 22.49
C ASP A 123 9.31 8.05 23.13
N ASP A 124 7.99 8.02 23.31
CA ASP A 124 7.24 6.89 23.88
C ASP A 124 6.87 5.81 22.86
N VAL A 125 7.27 5.98 21.60
CA VAL A 125 6.97 5.02 20.53
C VAL A 125 7.81 3.76 20.67
N GLU A 126 7.15 2.61 20.87
CA GLU A 126 7.79 1.31 20.67
C GLU A 126 8.06 1.06 19.17
N ALA A 127 8.99 0.15 18.86
CA ALA A 127 9.30 -0.21 17.48
C ALA A 127 8.02 -0.60 16.71
N TRP A 128 7.63 0.23 15.74
CA TRP A 128 6.48 -0.01 14.89
C TRP A 128 6.99 -0.40 13.49
N PRO A 129 7.02 -1.69 13.12
CA PRO A 129 7.60 -2.13 11.86
C PRO A 129 6.61 -2.08 10.70
N LEU A 130 7.13 -1.83 9.50
CA LEU A 130 6.49 -2.23 8.25
C LEU A 130 6.78 -3.71 8.04
N LEU A 131 5.74 -4.53 7.95
CA LEU A 131 5.87 -5.91 7.47
C LEU A 131 5.77 -5.91 5.95
N ILE A 132 6.76 -6.49 5.28
CA ILE A 132 6.83 -6.55 3.82
C ILE A 132 7.23 -7.96 3.38
N ASP A 133 6.47 -8.52 2.43
CA ASP A 133 6.88 -9.75 1.77
C ASP A 133 7.78 -9.40 0.58
N SER A 134 9.03 -9.82 0.65
CA SER A 134 10.01 -9.66 -0.42
C SER A 134 9.67 -10.52 -1.63
N LEU A 135 10.33 -10.21 -2.74
CA LEU A 135 10.18 -10.93 -4.00
C LEU A 135 10.70 -12.38 -3.93
N ASP A 136 11.64 -12.67 -3.03
CA ASP A 136 12.12 -14.02 -2.73
C ASP A 136 11.14 -14.85 -1.87
N GLY A 137 10.03 -14.25 -1.42
CA GLY A 137 8.95 -14.92 -0.70
C GLY A 137 9.07 -14.91 0.82
N GLU A 138 10.10 -14.25 1.37
CA GLU A 138 10.27 -14.06 2.81
C GLU A 138 9.49 -12.85 3.35
N THR A 139 9.11 -12.89 4.62
CA THR A 139 8.50 -11.73 5.30
C THR A 139 9.54 -11.02 6.14
N HIS A 140 9.72 -9.72 5.89
CA HIS A 140 10.64 -8.86 6.63
C HIS A 140 9.88 -7.89 7.54
N SER A 141 10.45 -7.62 8.72
CA SER A 141 10.00 -6.61 9.67
C SER A 141 10.98 -5.44 9.65
N LEU A 142 10.56 -4.30 9.10
CA LEU A 142 11.43 -3.15 8.84
C LEU A 142 11.03 -1.95 9.67
N THR A 143 11.95 -1.44 10.49
CA THR A 143 11.78 -0.21 11.25
C THR A 143 12.60 0.93 10.63
N ILE A 144 12.05 2.14 10.73
CA ILE A 144 12.71 3.39 10.35
C ILE A 144 12.51 4.44 11.44
N SER A 145 13.53 5.25 11.66
CA SER A 145 13.58 6.38 12.58
C SER A 145 13.46 7.70 11.82
N PRO A 146 13.19 8.85 12.49
CA PRO A 146 13.14 10.14 11.83
C PRO A 146 14.39 10.42 10.99
N GLY A 147 14.21 10.81 9.73
CA GLY A 147 15.30 11.02 8.77
C GLY A 147 15.66 9.79 7.93
N GLU A 148 15.06 8.62 8.20
CA GLU A 148 15.20 7.43 7.37
C GLU A 148 14.00 7.23 6.43
N MET A 149 14.24 6.52 5.34
CA MET A 149 13.23 6.12 4.38
C MET A 149 13.36 4.67 3.92
N LEU A 150 12.22 4.09 3.55
CA LEU A 150 12.11 2.78 2.91
C LEU A 150 11.57 2.95 1.51
N PHE A 151 12.29 2.43 0.53
CA PHE A 151 11.79 2.23 -0.84
C PHE A 151 11.30 0.81 -1.00
N TYR A 152 10.25 0.62 -1.78
CA TYR A 152 9.77 -0.72 -2.09
C TYR A 152 8.95 -0.74 -3.39
N GLU A 153 8.92 -1.91 -4.01
CA GLU A 153 8.10 -2.21 -5.18
C GLU A 153 6.66 -2.40 -4.73
N SER A 154 5.98 -1.30 -4.43
CA SER A 154 4.70 -1.26 -3.72
C SER A 154 3.56 -1.99 -4.41
N ALA A 155 3.61 -2.12 -5.74
CA ALA A 155 2.65 -2.91 -6.51
C ALA A 155 2.95 -4.43 -6.51
N ARG A 156 4.13 -4.85 -6.03
CA ARG A 156 4.59 -6.27 -6.08
C ARG A 156 4.82 -6.88 -4.69
N CYS A 157 5.26 -6.06 -3.73
CA CYS A 157 5.54 -6.50 -2.37
C CYS A 157 4.31 -6.26 -1.47
N LEU A 158 3.72 -7.33 -0.93
CA LEU A 158 2.64 -7.23 0.05
C LEU A 158 3.17 -6.58 1.33
N HIS A 159 2.63 -5.43 1.70
CA HIS A 159 3.17 -4.63 2.81
C HIS A 159 2.08 -4.02 3.69
N GLY A 160 2.38 -3.78 4.95
CA GLY A 160 1.46 -3.14 5.90
C GLY A 160 2.06 -2.98 7.29
N ARG A 161 1.27 -2.43 8.22
CA ARG A 161 1.64 -2.29 9.64
C ARG A 161 0.52 -2.93 10.48
N PRO A 162 0.38 -4.26 10.46
CA PRO A 162 -0.76 -4.93 11.08
C PRO A 162 -0.67 -4.97 12.61
N LEU A 163 0.50 -4.69 13.19
CA LEU A 163 0.66 -4.50 14.63
C LEU A 163 0.23 -3.08 14.99
N PRO A 164 -0.60 -2.86 16.03
CA PRO A 164 -0.97 -1.53 16.47
C PRO A 164 0.26 -0.71 16.87
N LEU A 165 0.26 0.58 16.50
CA LEU A 165 1.20 1.55 17.05
C LEU A 165 1.00 1.62 18.56
N LYS A 166 2.10 1.50 19.30
CA LYS A 166 2.14 1.81 20.73
C LYS A 166 2.97 3.08 20.91
N GLY A 167 2.30 4.15 21.31
CA GLY A 167 2.92 5.45 21.52
C GLY A 167 2.14 6.58 20.86
N SER A 168 2.45 7.80 21.28
CA SER A 168 1.54 8.94 21.09
C SER A 168 1.48 9.48 19.66
N ARG A 169 2.56 9.36 18.88
CA ARG A 169 2.65 9.99 17.55
C ARG A 169 3.71 9.33 16.67
N PHE A 170 3.34 9.02 15.44
CA PHE A 170 4.27 8.62 14.36
C PHE A 170 3.93 9.37 13.08
N VAL A 171 4.91 9.98 12.41
CA VAL A 171 4.67 10.86 11.25
C VAL A 171 5.41 10.35 10.04
N ASN A 172 4.67 10.04 8.98
CA ASN A 172 5.23 9.61 7.71
C ASN A 172 4.83 10.52 6.56
N ALA A 173 5.70 10.62 5.57
CA ALA A 173 5.34 11.09 4.23
C ALA A 173 5.52 9.96 3.20
N PHE A 174 4.73 10.04 2.13
CA PHE A 174 4.65 9.01 1.09
C PHE A 174 4.80 9.66 -0.28
N VAL A 175 5.71 9.12 -1.09
CA VAL A 175 5.84 9.46 -2.50
C VAL A 175 5.69 8.21 -3.33
N HIS A 176 5.00 8.36 -4.46
CA HIS A 176 4.71 7.28 -5.39
C HIS A 176 5.13 7.66 -6.80
N TYR A 177 5.63 6.65 -7.50
CA TYR A 177 6.13 6.76 -8.86
C TYR A 177 5.66 5.58 -9.70
N ARG A 178 5.70 5.79 -11.01
CA ARG A 178 5.63 4.72 -12.00
C ARG A 178 6.74 4.86 -13.04
N PRO A 179 7.25 3.77 -13.62
CA PRO A 179 8.08 3.82 -14.81
C PRO A 179 7.35 4.54 -15.97
N LYS A 180 8.04 5.42 -16.70
CA LYS A 180 7.44 6.19 -17.80
C LYS A 180 7.10 5.35 -19.02
N ASP A 181 8.02 4.47 -19.39
CA ASP A 181 7.98 3.73 -20.66
C ASP A 181 7.66 2.23 -20.46
N ASP A 182 7.22 1.85 -19.26
CA ASP A 182 6.86 0.49 -18.92
C ASP A 182 5.64 0.45 -17.97
N PRO A 183 4.41 0.57 -18.52
CA PRO A 183 3.19 0.50 -17.73
C PRO A 183 2.95 -0.89 -17.13
N HIS A 184 3.65 -1.92 -17.62
CA HIS A 184 3.51 -3.32 -17.18
C HIS A 184 4.70 -3.77 -16.33
N TRP A 185 5.48 -2.84 -15.78
CA TRP A 185 6.65 -3.14 -14.96
C TRP A 185 6.35 -4.01 -13.73
N HIS A 186 5.10 -3.94 -13.24
CA HIS A 186 4.61 -4.81 -12.16
C HIS A 186 4.36 -6.26 -12.62
N ALA A 187 4.07 -6.48 -13.90
CA ALA A 187 3.61 -7.74 -14.49
C ALA A 187 4.78 -8.64 -14.93
N VAL A 188 5.82 -8.76 -14.10
CA VAL A 188 6.89 -9.74 -14.33
C VAL A 188 6.37 -11.13 -13.91
N ALA A 189 6.47 -12.13 -14.79
CA ALA A 189 6.04 -13.49 -14.49
C ALA A 189 6.79 -14.05 -13.27
N GLY A 190 6.06 -14.58 -12.27
CA GLY A 190 6.63 -15.10 -11.03
C GLY A 190 7.04 -14.04 -10.00
N SER A 191 6.62 -12.78 -10.17
CA SER A 191 7.14 -11.63 -9.43
C SER A 191 6.26 -11.07 -8.31
N TYR A 192 5.02 -11.56 -8.20
CA TYR A 192 4.24 -11.38 -6.98
C TYR A 192 4.84 -12.30 -5.93
N SER A 193 5.08 -11.79 -4.72
CA SER A 193 5.58 -12.66 -3.67
C SER A 193 4.63 -13.86 -3.52
N GLY A 194 5.17 -15.07 -3.36
CA GLY A 194 4.34 -16.25 -3.14
C GLY A 194 3.41 -16.06 -1.93
N ALA A 195 3.80 -15.21 -0.99
CA ALA A 195 3.00 -14.80 0.17
C ALA A 195 1.87 -13.82 -0.19
N ALA A 196 2.03 -12.90 -1.15
CA ALA A 196 0.94 -12.07 -1.67
C ALA A 196 -0.14 -12.92 -2.37
N VAL A 197 0.30 -13.91 -3.15
CA VAL A 197 -0.60 -14.87 -3.82
C VAL A 197 -1.29 -15.78 -2.80
N ARG A 198 -0.56 -16.28 -1.79
CA ARG A 198 -1.13 -17.06 -0.68
C ARG A 198 -2.11 -16.24 0.16
N TRP A 199 -1.73 -15.02 0.55
CA TRP A 199 -2.59 -14.11 1.31
C TRP A 199 -3.85 -13.77 0.54
N ALA A 200 -3.74 -13.42 -0.74
CA ALA A 200 -4.88 -13.22 -1.64
C ALA A 200 -5.75 -14.47 -1.71
N ALA A 201 -5.17 -15.66 -1.90
CA ALA A 201 -5.92 -16.92 -1.93
C ALA A 201 -6.64 -17.21 -0.59
N ASP A 202 -6.01 -16.90 0.54
CA ASP A 202 -6.54 -17.17 1.88
C ASP A 202 -7.57 -16.13 2.33
N HIS A 203 -7.49 -14.88 1.84
CA HIS A 203 -8.30 -13.74 2.33
C HIS A 203 -9.29 -13.17 1.30
N ILE A 204 -9.07 -13.36 -0.01
CA ILE A 204 -10.06 -13.07 -1.08
C ILE A 204 -11.09 -14.20 -1.21
N ALA A 205 -10.85 -15.35 -0.56
CA ALA A 205 -11.78 -16.46 -0.47
C ALA A 205 -13.03 -16.16 0.39
N VAL A 206 -13.59 -14.95 0.36
CA VAL A 206 -14.92 -14.69 0.89
C VAL A 206 -15.63 -13.63 0.00
N ARG A 207 -16.56 -14.11 -0.85
CA ARG A 207 -17.86 -13.50 -1.23
C ARG A 207 -18.23 -13.21 -2.71
N SER A 208 -17.44 -13.44 -3.75
CA SER A 208 -17.96 -13.34 -5.15
C SER A 208 -17.38 -14.34 -6.17
N GLU A 209 -18.14 -14.64 -7.23
CA GLU A 209 -17.74 -15.54 -8.32
C GLU A 209 -16.61 -14.95 -9.18
N GLU A 210 -16.57 -13.61 -9.31
CA GLU A 210 -15.49 -12.87 -9.98
C GLU A 210 -14.16 -12.98 -9.24
N ALA A 211 -14.20 -12.96 -7.90
CA ALA A 211 -13.04 -13.17 -7.06
C ALA A 211 -12.48 -14.61 -7.19
N ARG A 212 -13.37 -15.60 -7.40
CA ARG A 212 -12.96 -16.99 -7.69
C ARG A 212 -12.31 -17.11 -9.05
N GLU A 213 -12.84 -16.43 -10.07
CA GLU A 213 -12.28 -16.43 -11.41
C GLU A 213 -10.92 -15.72 -11.48
N MET A 214 -10.76 -14.60 -10.75
CA MET A 214 -9.46 -13.93 -10.57
C MET A 214 -8.44 -14.87 -9.90
N ALA A 215 -8.83 -15.56 -8.82
CA ALA A 215 -7.96 -16.51 -8.14
C ALA A 215 -7.54 -17.69 -9.05
N ARG A 216 -8.45 -18.21 -9.90
CA ARG A 216 -8.14 -19.23 -10.91
C ARG A 216 -7.15 -18.71 -11.97
N ARG A 217 -7.29 -17.46 -12.42
CA ARG A 217 -6.37 -16.84 -13.38
C ARG A 217 -4.97 -16.66 -12.79
N LEU A 218 -4.87 -16.23 -11.52
CA LEU A 218 -3.60 -16.11 -10.80
C LEU A 218 -2.93 -17.48 -10.57
N ALA A 219 -3.71 -18.53 -10.33
CA ALA A 219 -3.24 -19.91 -10.25
C ALA A 219 -2.65 -20.42 -11.58
N ALA A 220 -3.27 -20.07 -12.70
CA ALA A 220 -2.83 -20.51 -14.03
C ALA A 220 -1.51 -19.86 -14.49
N HIS A 221 -1.21 -18.63 -14.03
CA HIS A 221 0.00 -17.89 -14.40
C HIS A 221 1.22 -18.22 -13.51
N SER A 222 1.02 -18.88 -12.37
CA SER A 222 2.08 -19.24 -11.42
C SER A 222 2.61 -20.68 -11.57
N GLY A 223 2.03 -21.50 -12.47
CA GLY A 223 2.54 -22.84 -12.78
C GLY A 223 2.40 -23.90 -11.67
N HIS A 224 1.68 -23.61 -10.57
CA HIS A 224 1.56 -24.53 -9.43
C HIS A 224 0.17 -25.19 -9.36
N ALA A 225 0.10 -26.48 -9.70
CA ALA A 225 -1.12 -27.29 -9.83
C ALA A 225 -1.89 -27.57 -8.51
N TRP A 226 -1.43 -27.07 -7.35
CA TRP A 226 -2.03 -27.40 -6.06
C TRP A 226 -3.24 -26.54 -5.68
N LEU A 227 -3.56 -25.49 -6.47
CA LEU A 227 -4.77 -24.66 -6.29
C LEU A 227 -6.06 -25.31 -6.81
N ALA A 228 -5.98 -26.33 -7.68
CA ALA A 228 -7.17 -26.99 -8.24
C ALA A 228 -7.94 -27.84 -7.20
N GLY A 229 -7.29 -28.26 -6.10
CA GLY A 229 -7.91 -29.09 -5.08
C GLY A 229 -8.80 -28.33 -4.09
N ALA A 230 -8.49 -27.07 -3.79
CA ALA A 230 -9.21 -26.28 -2.79
C ALA A 230 -10.57 -25.76 -3.29
N ALA A 231 -10.74 -25.59 -4.61
CA ALA A 231 -11.99 -25.15 -5.22
C ALA A 231 -13.03 -26.29 -5.40
N ALA A 232 -12.60 -27.56 -5.31
CA ALA A 232 -13.46 -28.72 -5.55
C ALA A 232 -14.14 -29.29 -4.29
N ALA A 233 -13.77 -28.81 -3.10
CA ALA A 233 -14.36 -29.26 -1.84
C ALA A 233 -15.68 -28.50 -1.57
N SER A 234 -16.77 -29.02 -2.14
CA SER A 234 -18.14 -28.62 -1.73
C SER A 234 -18.38 -28.93 -0.25
N PRO A 235 -18.89 -28.00 0.56
CA PRO A 235 -19.41 -28.35 1.87
C PRO A 235 -20.71 -29.16 1.69
N SER A 236 -20.68 -30.41 2.16
CA SER A 236 -21.84 -31.28 2.32
C SER A 236 -22.94 -30.63 3.17
N ALA A 237 -24.19 -30.94 2.80
CA ALA A 237 -25.48 -30.38 3.22
C ALA A 237 -25.76 -30.29 4.75
N ALA A 238 -26.52 -29.26 5.14
CA ALA A 238 -27.87 -29.31 5.76
C ALA A 238 -28.23 -27.98 6.48
N PRO A 239 -29.50 -27.68 6.83
CA PRO A 239 -30.78 -27.89 6.12
C PRO A 239 -31.52 -26.55 5.85
N THR A 240 -32.60 -26.66 5.08
CA THR A 240 -33.48 -25.61 4.57
C THR A 240 -34.28 -24.83 5.63
N SER A 241 -34.50 -23.52 5.40
CA SER A 241 -35.82 -22.90 5.57
C SER A 241 -36.00 -21.67 4.67
N SER A 242 -37.19 -21.64 4.06
CA SER A 242 -37.87 -20.63 3.23
C SER A 242 -37.99 -19.24 3.89
N ALA A 243 -38.27 -18.10 3.25
CA ALA A 243 -38.68 -17.69 1.91
C ALA A 243 -38.56 -16.14 1.84
N GLY A 244 -38.53 -15.57 0.63
CA GLY A 244 -38.76 -14.14 0.40
C GLY A 244 -38.08 -13.62 -0.85
N SER A 245 -38.74 -13.75 -2.01
CA SER A 245 -38.30 -13.19 -3.29
C SER A 245 -38.55 -11.68 -3.37
N LEU A 246 -37.77 -11.03 -4.24
CA LEU A 246 -38.01 -9.85 -5.10
C LEU A 246 -36.58 -9.38 -5.48
N GLY A 247 -36.05 -9.51 -6.69
CA GLY A 247 -36.63 -9.27 -8.01
C GLY A 247 -35.97 -8.01 -8.58
N GLY A 248 -35.05 -8.14 -9.54
CA GLY A 248 -34.52 -7.01 -10.33
C GLY A 248 -33.02 -7.05 -10.61
N SER A 249 -32.65 -7.54 -11.79
CA SER A 249 -31.31 -7.41 -12.39
C SER A 249 -31.10 -5.99 -12.94
N LEU A 250 -29.97 -5.36 -12.65
CA LEU A 250 -29.46 -4.22 -13.42
C LEU A 250 -27.96 -4.39 -13.66
N THR A 251 -27.57 -4.35 -14.93
CA THR A 251 -26.23 -4.53 -15.49
C THR A 251 -25.45 -3.21 -15.52
N TRP A 252 -24.12 -3.31 -15.40
CA TRP A 252 -23.11 -2.27 -15.17
C TRP A 252 -22.84 -1.25 -16.31
N GLU A 253 -23.64 -1.19 -17.38
CA GLU A 253 -23.30 -0.36 -18.57
C GLU A 253 -23.85 1.08 -18.58
N ALA A 254 -24.02 1.75 -17.43
CA ALA A 254 -24.43 3.16 -17.47
C ALA A 254 -23.89 3.99 -16.29
N ALA A 255 -22.63 4.41 -16.36
CA ALA A 255 -22.12 5.53 -15.55
C ALA A 255 -20.90 6.23 -16.18
N VAL A 256 -20.87 6.38 -17.52
CA VAL A 256 -19.97 7.32 -18.21
C VAL A 256 -20.82 8.30 -19.01
N ALA A 257 -21.29 9.33 -18.31
CA ALA A 257 -21.57 10.67 -18.82
C ALA A 257 -22.22 11.47 -17.69
N LEU A 258 -21.54 12.51 -17.21
CA LEU A 258 -22.02 13.90 -17.11
C LEU A 258 -21.15 14.67 -16.11
N ASP A 259 -20.48 15.71 -16.65
CA ASP A 259 -19.83 16.89 -16.07
C ASP A 259 -19.01 16.79 -14.76
#